data_AF-A0A8T7CBJ8-F1
#
_entry.id   AF-A0A8T7CBJ8-F1
#
_cell.length_a   1.000
_cell.length_b   1.000
_cell.length_c   1.000
_cell.angle_alpha   90.00
_cell.angle_beta   90.00
_cell.angle_gamma   90.00
#
_symmetry.space_group_name_H-M   'P 1'
#
loop_
_entity.id
_entity.type
_entity.pdbx_description
1 polymer ?
#
loop_
_entity_poly.entity_id
_entity_poly.type
_entity_poly.pdbx_seq_one_letter_code
_entity_poly.pdbx_strand_id
1 'polypeptide(L)'
;MGRLGPITPDDAKRVLTDDVVLGETWAQNEIERYTYRIPGQATDYYYGYAKLQALRTQTELVLKDKFDQQAFHDFVLAQGLLPPDVLKDAVMTRFVPSQM
;
A
#
# COMPACT_ATOMS: atom_id res chain seq x y z
N MET A 1 18.74 -7.39 -9.07
CA MET A 1 17.84 -8.53 -8.79
C MET A 1 18.24 -9.12 -7.44
N GLY A 2 17.72 -8.60 -6.33
CA GLY A 2 18.10 -9.04 -4.99
C GLY A 2 17.54 -10.42 -4.69
N ARG A 3 18.40 -11.35 -4.29
CA ARG A 3 18.01 -12.70 -3.86
C ARG A 3 17.20 -12.58 -2.55
N LEU A 4 15.88 -12.68 -2.64
CA LEU A 4 15.07 -13.12 -1.51
C LEU A 4 15.40 -14.61 -1.32
N GLY A 5 16.06 -14.96 -0.21
CA GLY A 5 16.28 -16.38 0.15
C GLY A 5 14.94 -17.10 0.29
N PRO A 6 14.89 -18.44 0.20
CA PRO A 6 13.65 -19.18 0.28
C PRO A 6 13.13 -19.10 1.73
N ILE A 7 12.28 -18.12 2.02
CA ILE A 7 11.49 -18.09 3.24
C ILE A 7 10.58 -19.32 3.17
N THR A 8 10.75 -20.25 4.10
CA THR A 8 9.87 -21.41 4.21
C THR A 8 8.54 -20.99 4.87
N PRO A 9 7.44 -21.75 4.66
CA PRO A 9 6.18 -21.48 5.36
C PRO A 9 6.34 -21.43 6.89
N ASP A 10 7.24 -22.23 7.45
CA ASP A 10 7.54 -22.23 8.89
C ASP A 10 8.24 -20.94 9.34
N ASP A 11 9.15 -20.40 8.52
CA ASP A 11 9.79 -19.10 8.79
C ASP A 11 8.77 -17.96 8.77
N ALA A 12 7.81 -18.00 7.84
CA ALA A 12 6.73 -17.02 7.75
C ALA A 12 5.77 -17.10 8.96
N LYS A 13 5.48 -18.31 9.46
CA LYS A 13 4.67 -18.51 10.68
C LYS A 13 5.32 -17.87 11.88
N ARG A 14 6.63 -18.01 11.96
CA ARG A 14 7.42 -17.51 13.08
C ARG A 14 7.38 -16.00 13.16
N VAL A 15 7.56 -15.29 12.03
CA VAL A 15 7.40 -13.83 11.97
C VAL A 15 6.00 -13.39 12.40
N LEU A 16 4.95 -14.05 11.93
CA LEU A 16 3.57 -13.68 12.29
C LEU A 16 3.27 -13.91 13.78
N THR A 17 3.85 -14.95 14.37
CA THR A 17 3.61 -15.30 15.78
C THR A 17 4.47 -14.47 16.73
N ASP A 18 5.74 -14.23 16.38
CA ASP A 18 6.72 -13.60 17.26
C ASP A 18 6.75 -12.07 17.11
N ASP A 19 6.66 -11.54 15.88
CA ASP A 19 6.79 -10.09 15.63
C ASP A 19 5.42 -9.38 15.56
N VAL A 20 4.38 -10.07 15.09
CA VAL A 20 3.02 -9.52 14.93
C VAL A 20 2.07 -10.00 16.05
N VAL A 21 2.53 -10.93 16.91
CA VAL A 21 1.79 -11.47 18.07
C VAL A 21 0.42 -12.05 17.66
N LEU A 22 0.35 -12.68 16.49
CA LEU A 22 -0.85 -13.39 16.04
C LEU A 22 -0.97 -14.73 16.75
N GLY A 23 -2.19 -15.08 17.16
CA GLY A 23 -2.49 -16.42 17.67
C GLY A 23 -2.19 -17.49 16.62
N GLU A 24 -1.69 -18.64 17.07
CA GLU A 24 -1.10 -19.67 16.20
C GLU A 24 -2.03 -20.15 15.06
N THR A 25 -3.34 -20.25 15.34
CA THR A 25 -4.37 -20.61 14.36
C THR A 25 -4.59 -19.52 13.29
N TRP A 26 -4.41 -18.26 13.66
CA TRP A 26 -4.51 -17.13 12.73
C TRP A 26 -3.27 -17.02 11.85
N ALA A 27 -2.08 -17.20 12.43
CA ALA A 27 -0.82 -17.25 11.68
C ALA A 27 -0.84 -18.36 10.62
N GLN A 28 -1.33 -19.56 10.97
CA GLN A 28 -1.47 -20.69 10.03
C GLN A 28 -2.41 -20.36 8.86
N ASN A 29 -3.59 -19.78 9.14
CA ASN A 29 -4.55 -19.37 8.10
C ASN A 29 -3.99 -18.30 7.16
N GLU A 30 -3.22 -17.35 7.70
CA GLU A 30 -2.63 -16.26 6.93
C GLU A 30 -1.53 -16.78 5.98
N ILE A 31 -0.72 -17.74 6.42
CA ILE A 31 0.27 -18.43 5.58
C ILE A 31 -0.42 -19.24 4.48
N GLU A 32 -1.45 -20.01 4.81
CA GLU A 32 -2.23 -20.74 3.80
C GLU A 32 -2.84 -19.78 2.77
N ARG A 33 -3.26 -18.58 3.20
CA ARG A 33 -3.73 -17.54 2.29
C ARG A 33 -2.61 -17.06 1.35
N TYR A 34 -1.44 -16.77 1.89
CA TYR A 34 -0.30 -16.23 1.14
C TYR A 34 0.39 -17.24 0.23
N THR A 35 0.42 -18.52 0.62
CA THR A 35 1.11 -19.59 -0.11
C THR A 35 0.21 -20.32 -1.11
N TYR A 36 -1.06 -20.60 -0.74
CA TYR A 36 -1.92 -21.49 -1.54
C TYR A 36 -3.15 -20.81 -2.12
N ARG A 37 -3.81 -19.90 -1.39
CA ARG A 37 -5.12 -19.38 -1.81
C ARG A 37 -5.03 -18.16 -2.71
N ILE A 38 -4.13 -17.22 -2.43
CA ILE A 38 -4.00 -15.97 -3.19
C ILE A 38 -2.54 -15.50 -3.22
N PRO A 39 -1.65 -16.20 -3.97
CA PRO A 39 -0.28 -15.74 -4.13
C PRO A 39 -0.27 -14.37 -4.81
N GLY A 40 0.20 -13.33 -4.10
CA GLY A 40 0.28 -11.94 -4.59
C GLY A 40 -0.58 -10.92 -3.82
N GLN A 41 -1.58 -11.36 -3.05
CA GLN A 41 -2.49 -10.42 -2.38
C GLN A 41 -1.78 -9.52 -1.36
N ALA A 42 -0.88 -10.09 -0.55
CA ALA A 42 -0.13 -9.32 0.45
C ALA A 42 0.79 -8.28 -0.20
N THR A 43 1.40 -8.65 -1.33
CA THR A 43 2.21 -7.72 -2.12
C THR A 43 1.37 -6.61 -2.73
N ASP A 44 0.13 -6.89 -3.16
CA ASP A 44 -0.76 -5.87 -3.74
C ASP A 44 -1.24 -4.86 -2.68
N TYR A 45 -1.56 -5.31 -1.46
CA TYR A 45 -1.88 -4.41 -0.34
C TYR A 45 -0.71 -3.50 0.01
N TYR A 46 0.48 -4.08 0.22
CA TYR A 46 1.66 -3.29 0.56
C TYR A 46 2.09 -2.37 -0.59
N TYR A 47 2.01 -2.84 -1.84
CA TYR A 47 2.33 -2.06 -3.02
C TYR A 47 1.38 -0.87 -3.21
N GLY A 48 0.07 -1.10 -3.11
CA GLY A 48 -0.94 -0.04 -3.17
C GLY A 48 -0.76 1.00 -2.06
N TYR A 49 -0.56 0.53 -0.82
CA TYR A 49 -0.27 1.38 0.32
C TYR A 49 1.00 2.22 0.10
N ALA A 50 2.12 1.58 -0.29
CA ALA A 50 3.38 2.28 -0.52
C ALA A 50 3.27 3.32 -1.64
N LYS A 51 2.51 3.03 -2.70
CA LYS A 51 2.26 3.97 -3.81
C LYS A 51 1.40 5.15 -3.37
N LEU A 52 0.35 4.93 -2.59
CA LEU A 52 -0.49 6.00 -2.04
C LEU A 52 0.29 6.91 -1.09
N GLN A 53 1.12 6.34 -0.21
CA GLN A 53 1.99 7.09 0.68
C GLN A 53 3.00 7.93 -0.10
N ALA A 54 3.67 7.33 -1.10
CA ALA A 54 4.61 8.05 -1.95
C ALA A 54 3.92 9.18 -2.74
N LEU A 55 2.70 8.95 -3.23
CA LEU A 55 1.91 9.97 -3.92
C LEU A 55 1.60 11.15 -3.00
N ARG A 56 1.11 10.88 -1.80
CA ARG A 56 0.83 11.91 -0.79
C ARG A 56 2.07 12.75 -0.49
N THR A 57 3.20 12.11 -0.21
CA THR A 57 4.46 12.82 0.06
C THR A 57 4.89 13.68 -1.13
N GLN A 58 4.75 13.20 -2.37
CA GLN A 58 5.04 14.02 -3.55
C GLN A 58 4.11 15.24 -3.65
N THR A 59 2.82 15.07 -3.39
CA THR A 59 1.84 16.16 -3.41
C THR A 59 2.12 17.20 -2.32
N GLU A 60 2.44 16.75 -1.10
CA GLU A 60 2.85 17.62 0.02
C GLU A 60 4.09 18.44 -0.33
N LEU A 61 5.09 17.83 -0.98
CA LEU A 61 6.31 18.54 -1.40
C LEU A 61 6.04 19.61 -2.48
N VAL A 62 5.10 19.36 -3.38
CA VAL A 62 4.74 20.30 -4.45
C VAL A 62 3.91 21.47 -3.92
N LEU A 63 2.92 21.21 -3.07
CA LEU A 63 1.98 22.23 -2.58
C LEU A 63 2.47 22.95 -1.32
N LYS A 64 3.38 22.35 -0.55
CA LYS A 64 3.93 22.91 0.70
C LYS A 64 2.81 23.38 1.63
N ASP A 65 2.82 24.66 2.01
CA ASP A 65 1.85 25.28 2.92
C ASP A 65 0.43 25.33 2.34
N LYS A 66 0.26 25.11 1.03
CA LYS A 66 -1.06 25.03 0.38
C LYS A 66 -1.66 23.62 0.39
N PHE A 67 -0.94 22.63 0.92
CA PHE A 67 -1.46 21.27 0.97
C PHE A 67 -2.60 21.15 1.98
N ASP A 68 -3.79 20.83 1.48
CA ASP A 68 -4.95 20.45 2.28
C ASP A 68 -5.14 18.93 2.24
N GLN A 69 -4.96 18.29 3.40
CA GLN A 69 -5.12 16.84 3.56
C GLN A 69 -6.56 16.37 3.30
N GLN A 70 -7.57 17.14 3.72
CA GLN A 70 -8.96 16.77 3.53
C GLN A 70 -9.32 16.82 2.04
N ALA A 71 -8.97 17.92 1.37
CA ALA A 71 -9.20 18.06 -0.07
C ALA A 71 -8.48 16.98 -0.88
N PHE A 72 -7.25 16.60 -0.48
CA PHE A 72 -6.51 15.51 -1.12
C PHE A 72 -7.23 14.17 -0.97
N HIS A 73 -7.67 13.81 0.23
CA HIS A 73 -8.40 12.56 0.46
C HIS A 73 -9.74 12.52 -0.27
N ASP A 74 -10.49 13.62 -0.25
CA ASP A 74 -11.76 13.73 -0.97
C ASP A 74 -11.55 13.55 -2.49
N PHE A 75 -10.51 14.18 -3.05
CA PHE A 75 -10.19 14.03 -4.47
C PHE A 75 -9.82 12.59 -4.83
N VAL A 76 -8.97 11.94 -4.02
CA VAL A 76 -8.53 10.54 -4.23
C VAL A 76 -9.72 9.59 -4.16
N LEU A 77 -10.59 9.72 -3.15
CA LEU A 77 -11.78 8.89 -3.00
C LEU A 77 -12.78 9.10 -4.14
N ALA A 78 -12.94 10.33 -4.62
CA ALA A 78 -13.83 10.66 -5.72
C ALA A 78 -13.41 10.03 -7.08
N GLN A 79 -12.14 9.62 -7.23
CA GLN A 79 -11.71 8.93 -8.46
C GLN A 79 -12.17 7.46 -8.53
N GLY A 80 -12.58 6.87 -7.41
CA GLY A 80 -12.90 5.44 -7.34
C GLY A 80 -11.68 4.54 -7.46
N LEU A 81 -11.89 3.28 -7.88
CA LEU A 81 -10.84 2.27 -8.00
C LEU A 81 -10.01 2.49 -9.28
N LEU A 82 -9.00 3.34 -9.20
CA LEU A 82 -8.02 3.53 -10.28
C LEU A 82 -6.72 2.75 -10.03
N PRO A 83 -6.05 2.28 -11.08
CA PRO A 83 -4.67 1.81 -10.98
C PRO A 83 -3.77 2.92 -10.40
N PRO A 84 -2.75 2.60 -9.58
CA PRO A 84 -1.92 3.59 -8.88
C PRO A 84 -1.29 4.65 -9.79
N ASP A 85 -0.85 4.27 -11.00
CA ASP A 85 -0.21 5.20 -11.93
C ASP A 85 -1.23 6.19 -12.53
N VAL A 86 -2.46 5.74 -12.78
CA VAL A 86 -3.56 6.61 -13.27
C VAL A 86 -4.02 7.56 -12.16
N LEU A 87 -4.12 7.07 -10.92
CA LEU A 87 -4.44 7.92 -9.77
C LEU A 87 -3.37 9.00 -9.56
N LYS A 88 -2.09 8.63 -9.68
CA LYS A 88 -0.98 9.57 -9.60
C LYS A 88 -1.11 10.65 -10.67
N ASP A 89 -1.37 10.28 -11.92
CA ASP A 89 -1.53 11.24 -13.00
C ASP A 89 -2.70 12.18 -12.75
N ALA A 90 -3.84 11.68 -12.27
CA ALA A 90 -4.99 12.50 -11.90
C ALA A 90 -4.65 13.52 -10.80
N VAL A 91 -3.91 13.10 -9.76
CA VAL A 91 -3.48 14.01 -8.68
C VAL A 91 -2.55 15.09 -9.22
N MET A 92 -1.55 14.72 -10.01
CA MET A 92 -0.53 15.67 -10.49
C MET A 92 -1.07 16.64 -11.55
N THR A 93 -2.04 16.21 -12.37
CA THR A 93 -2.55 17.02 -13.49
C THR A 93 -3.85 17.76 -13.16
N ARG A 94 -4.63 17.32 -12.17
CA ARG A 94 -5.92 17.92 -11.82
C ARG A 94 -5.95 18.48 -10.41
N PHE A 95 -5.54 17.69 -9.41
CA PHE A 95 -5.58 18.14 -8.02
C PHE A 95 -4.55 19.24 -7.75
N VAL A 96 -3.27 18.97 -8.00
CA VAL A 96 -2.18 19.93 -7.73
C VAL A 96 -2.44 21.30 -8.38
N PRO A 97 -2.79 21.41 -9.67
CA PRO A 97 -3.07 22.72 -10.29
C PRO A 97 -4.30 23.43 -9.72
N SER A 98 -5.29 22.69 -9.18
CA SER A 98 -6.48 23.28 -8.55
C SER A 98 -6.21 23.89 -7.16
N GLN A 99 -5.06 23.56 -6.55
CA GLN A 99 -4.65 24.05 -5.23
C GLN A 99 -3.57 25.14 -5.30
N MET A 100 -3.11 25.49 -6.51
CA MET A 100 -2.08 26.53 -6.74
C MET A 100 -2.61 27.95 -6.56
#